data_AF-A0A7V5KV25-F1
#
_entry.id   AF-A0A7V5KV25-F1
#
_cell.length_a   1.000
_cell.length_b   1.000
_cell.length_c   1.000
_cell.angle_alpha   90.00
_cell.angle_beta   90.00
_cell.angle_gamma   90.00
#
_symmetry.space_group_name_H-M   'P 1'
#
loop_
_entity.id
_entity.type
_entity.pdbx_description
1 polymer ?
#
loop_
_entity_poly.entity_id
_entity_poly.type
_entity_poly.pdbx_seq_one_letter_code
_entity_poly.pdbx_strand_id
1 'polypeptide(L)'
;IAVIARSKEGVQRFADDLGLKLKDDLDRFAENLSPNNAGMMEGIISERSKLVGKTLSEVHFKESYDVNPISICTGGYCRFGNISTHRLKVGDAILMFGPWSVFHWLKEKKSFVFTTDVQGEIMREEKAKTAVFWLVVALSLVLGFKPFMAMLGFPDMKLSLSVCLLTGALGMILTKVMSVDEAYESVDWMTVFLLGGLIPLGLAFQKTGAAEWIATTIMNAIGTVPNIVFLLVVGLLTSFFTLVVSNVGATVLLVPLCMSMAVQSGADPRVTAMVVAIAASNTFVLPTHQVNALILRPGGYRTVDYAKAGTGMTLLFLMVLIGMLYLFY
;
A
#
# COMPACT_ATOMS: atom_id res chain seq x y z
N ILE A 1 30.56 -8.76 3.59
CA ILE A 1 30.46 -7.87 2.41
C ILE A 1 29.24 -8.26 1.61
N ALA A 2 28.62 -7.33 0.88
CA ALA A 2 27.59 -7.65 -0.11
C ALA A 2 28.22 -7.56 -1.52
N VAL A 3 27.92 -8.52 -2.38
CA VAL A 3 28.49 -8.62 -3.72
C VAL A 3 27.35 -8.73 -4.72
N ILE A 4 27.42 -7.94 -5.79
CA ILE A 4 26.49 -7.99 -6.91
C ILE A 4 27.26 -8.59 -8.08
N ALA A 5 26.75 -9.70 -8.61
CA ALA A 5 27.39 -10.40 -9.70
C ALA A 5 26.35 -10.87 -10.72
N ARG A 6 26.83 -11.11 -11.94
CA ARG A 6 26.02 -11.60 -13.07
C ARG A 6 25.52 -13.04 -12.87
N SER A 7 26.27 -13.87 -12.17
CA SER A 7 25.94 -15.28 -11.94
C SER A 7 26.39 -15.76 -10.57
N LYS A 8 25.71 -16.77 -10.02
CA LYS A 8 26.09 -17.44 -8.77
C LYS A 8 27.49 -18.04 -8.85
N GLU A 9 27.86 -18.61 -10.00
CA GLU A 9 29.20 -19.14 -10.25
C GLU A 9 30.29 -18.08 -10.10
N GLY A 10 30.02 -16.84 -10.54
CA GLY A 10 30.93 -15.72 -10.36
C GLY A 10 31.11 -15.33 -8.89
N VAL A 11 30.02 -15.36 -8.11
CA VAL A 11 30.10 -15.12 -6.66
C VAL A 11 30.86 -16.23 -5.95
N GLN A 12 30.64 -17.49 -6.35
CA GLN A 12 31.34 -18.63 -5.78
C GLN A 12 32.85 -18.55 -6.04
N ARG A 13 33.26 -18.31 -7.29
CA ARG A 13 34.68 -18.10 -7.63
C ARG A 13 35.31 -16.97 -6.82
N PHE A 14 34.62 -15.83 -6.73
CA PHE A 14 35.09 -14.69 -5.94
C PHE A 14 35.21 -15.03 -4.45
N ALA A 15 34.29 -15.82 -3.90
CA ALA A 15 34.34 -16.28 -2.54
C ALA A 15 35.53 -17.23 -2.31
N ASP A 16 35.75 -18.18 -3.22
CA ASP A 16 36.85 -19.14 -3.16
C ASP A 16 38.22 -18.43 -3.26
N ASP A 17 38.37 -17.49 -4.20
CA ASP A 17 39.61 -16.73 -4.42
C ASP A 17 40.03 -15.89 -3.21
N LEU A 18 39.06 -15.42 -2.42
CA LEU A 18 39.28 -14.57 -1.24
C LEU A 18 39.13 -15.33 0.09
N GLY A 19 38.89 -16.64 0.06
CA GLY A 19 38.65 -17.46 1.25
C GLY A 19 37.42 -17.04 2.06
N LEU A 20 36.40 -16.50 1.40
CA LEU A 20 35.16 -16.01 2.02
C LEU A 20 34.10 -17.11 2.07
N LYS A 21 33.31 -17.12 3.15
CA LYS A 21 32.16 -18.01 3.28
C LYS A 21 30.92 -17.35 2.69
N LEU A 22 30.35 -17.98 1.67
CA LEU A 22 29.07 -17.56 1.08
C LEU A 22 27.92 -17.87 2.04
N LYS A 23 26.99 -16.92 2.18
CA LYS A 23 25.72 -17.11 2.90
C LYS A 23 24.59 -17.09 1.89
N ASP A 24 23.54 -17.87 2.16
CA ASP A 24 22.37 -17.95 1.29
C ASP A 24 21.55 -16.64 1.32
N ASP A 25 21.52 -15.96 2.46
CA ASP A 25 20.78 -14.71 2.67
C ASP A 25 21.66 -13.54 3.16
N LEU A 26 21.17 -12.33 2.93
CA LEU A 26 21.77 -11.07 3.36
C LEU A 26 21.38 -10.78 4.83
N ASP A 27 22.26 -10.98 5.80
CA ASP A 27 21.92 -10.64 7.21
C ASP A 27 22.06 -9.14 7.51
N ARG A 28 23.21 -8.54 7.17
CA ARG A 28 23.55 -7.17 7.59
C ARG A 28 23.10 -6.08 6.63
N PHE A 29 22.79 -6.44 5.38
CA PHE A 29 22.44 -5.50 4.33
C PHE A 29 21.05 -5.77 3.73
N ALA A 30 20.27 -6.70 4.30
CA ALA A 30 18.95 -7.07 3.78
C ALA A 30 18.02 -5.86 3.66
N GLU A 31 17.98 -5.01 4.68
CA GLU A 31 17.11 -3.82 4.69
C GLU A 31 17.57 -2.78 3.66
N ASN A 32 18.85 -2.42 3.67
CA ASN A 32 19.43 -1.42 2.78
C ASN A 32 19.41 -1.85 1.29
N LEU A 33 19.54 -3.15 1.03
CA LEU A 33 19.53 -3.73 -0.31
C LEU A 33 18.17 -4.34 -0.67
N SER A 34 17.14 -4.12 0.16
CA SER A 34 15.79 -4.58 -0.15
C SER A 34 15.29 -3.91 -1.43
N PRO A 35 14.42 -4.57 -2.22
CA PRO A 35 13.87 -3.99 -3.44
C PRO A 35 13.17 -2.64 -3.24
N ASN A 36 12.69 -2.36 -2.02
CA ASN A 36 12.05 -1.09 -1.66
C ASN A 36 13.04 0.05 -1.40
N ASN A 37 14.30 -0.25 -1.08
CA ASN A 37 15.31 0.74 -0.70
C ASN A 37 16.42 0.91 -1.75
N ALA A 38 16.74 -0.14 -2.49
CA ALA A 38 17.76 -0.12 -3.53
C ALA A 38 17.38 -0.97 -4.74
N GLY A 39 17.97 -0.66 -5.88
CA GLY A 39 17.77 -1.44 -7.09
C GLY A 39 18.74 -1.07 -8.20
N MET A 40 18.44 -1.61 -9.39
CA MET A 40 19.21 -1.33 -10.61
C MET A 40 18.51 -0.25 -11.43
N MET A 41 19.29 0.69 -11.95
CA MET A 41 18.84 1.72 -12.88
C MET A 41 19.81 1.87 -14.04
N GLU A 42 19.24 2.00 -15.23
CA GLU A 42 19.99 2.38 -16.42
C GLU A 42 19.93 3.90 -16.61
N GLY A 43 21.10 4.54 -16.57
CA GLY A 43 21.25 5.96 -16.80
C GLY A 43 22.05 6.22 -18.07
N ILE A 44 21.47 6.95 -19.02
CA ILE A 44 22.14 7.41 -20.23
C ILE A 44 22.85 8.73 -19.92
N ILE A 45 24.13 8.83 -20.27
CA ILE A 45 24.90 10.07 -20.07
C ILE A 45 24.33 11.18 -20.95
N SER A 46 23.86 12.24 -20.30
CA SER A 46 23.32 13.42 -20.99
C SER A 46 24.45 14.31 -21.52
N GLU A 47 24.13 15.17 -22.50
CA GLU A 47 25.06 16.20 -23.00
C GLU A 47 25.54 17.16 -21.91
N ARG A 48 24.76 17.35 -20.84
CA ARG A 48 25.07 18.27 -19.73
C ARG A 48 25.94 17.63 -18.65
N SER A 49 26.29 16.36 -18.81
CA SER A 49 27.03 15.60 -17.81
C SER A 49 28.49 16.02 -17.72
N LYS A 50 28.98 16.29 -16.51
CA LYS A 50 30.40 16.58 -16.24
C LYS A 50 31.30 15.33 -16.34
N LEU A 51 30.70 14.17 -16.60
CA LEU A 51 31.36 12.88 -16.74
C LEU A 51 31.90 12.66 -18.16
N VAL A 52 31.41 13.41 -19.15
CA VAL A 52 31.83 13.27 -20.55
C VAL A 52 33.34 13.47 -20.67
N GLY A 53 34.00 12.51 -21.31
CA GLY A 53 35.44 12.49 -21.53
C GLY A 53 36.26 11.93 -20.36
N LYS A 54 35.66 11.67 -19.19
CA LYS A 54 36.33 11.11 -18.02
C LYS A 54 36.12 9.60 -17.89
N THR A 55 36.99 8.93 -17.16
CA THR A 55 36.82 7.52 -16.77
C THR A 55 36.16 7.41 -15.39
N LEU A 56 35.53 6.26 -15.09
CA LEU A 56 34.92 6.03 -13.77
C LEU A 56 35.97 6.06 -12.65
N SER A 57 37.19 5.63 -12.92
CA SER A 57 38.32 5.73 -11.99
C SER A 57 38.75 7.18 -11.73
N GLU A 58 38.86 8.00 -12.78
CA GLU A 58 39.29 9.42 -12.66
C GLU A 58 38.33 10.26 -11.80
N VAL A 59 37.04 9.90 -11.78
CA VAL A 59 36.02 10.62 -11.01
C VAL A 59 35.68 9.96 -9.69
N HIS A 60 36.35 8.87 -9.32
CA HIS A 60 36.01 8.06 -8.14
C HIS A 60 34.51 7.81 -8.08
N PHE A 61 33.94 7.25 -9.16
CA PHE A 61 32.50 7.29 -9.41
C PHE A 61 31.68 6.71 -8.25
N LYS A 62 32.16 5.61 -7.68
CA LYS A 62 31.50 4.95 -6.55
C LYS A 62 31.48 5.84 -5.31
N GLU A 63 32.60 6.47 -4.98
CA GLU A 63 32.72 7.32 -3.78
C GLU A 63 32.00 8.67 -3.96
N SER A 64 32.06 9.24 -5.17
CA SER A 64 31.47 10.55 -5.48
C SER A 64 29.95 10.51 -5.62
N TYR A 65 29.39 9.38 -6.05
CA TYR A 65 27.97 9.24 -6.37
C TYR A 65 27.24 8.17 -5.56
N ASP A 66 27.93 7.43 -4.68
CA ASP A 66 27.37 6.36 -3.83
C ASP A 66 26.52 5.31 -4.58
N VAL A 67 26.88 5.06 -5.83
CA VAL A 67 26.27 4.04 -6.69
C VAL A 67 27.35 3.14 -7.29
N ASN A 68 27.03 1.86 -7.45
CA ASN A 68 27.95 0.88 -8.03
C ASN A 68 27.66 0.74 -9.53
N PRO A 69 28.60 1.13 -10.42
CA PRO A 69 28.45 0.87 -11.84
C PRO A 69 28.69 -0.62 -12.11
N ILE A 70 27.76 -1.26 -12.81
CA ILE A 70 27.79 -2.69 -13.16
C ILE A 70 28.29 -2.87 -14.59
N SER A 71 27.79 -2.06 -15.52
CA SER A 71 28.17 -2.16 -16.93
C SER A 71 28.06 -0.82 -17.66
N ILE A 72 28.83 -0.69 -18.74
CA ILE A 72 28.73 0.43 -19.68
C ILE A 72 28.36 -0.14 -21.05
N CYS A 73 27.32 0.39 -21.67
CA CYS A 73 26.88 0.05 -23.01
C CYS A 73 27.08 1.24 -23.95
N THR A 74 27.87 1.03 -25.01
CA THR A 74 28.16 2.03 -26.05
C THR A 74 27.79 1.45 -27.41
N GLY A 75 26.91 2.13 -28.15
CA GLY A 75 26.54 1.73 -29.52
C GLY A 75 25.97 0.30 -29.61
N GLY A 76 25.24 -0.15 -28.60
CA GLY A 76 24.63 -1.49 -28.55
C GLY A 76 25.51 -2.60 -27.97
N TYR A 77 26.77 -2.31 -27.63
CA TYR A 77 27.68 -3.28 -27.01
C TYR A 77 27.91 -2.97 -25.53
N CYS A 78 27.56 -3.92 -24.66
CA CYS A 78 27.73 -3.79 -23.21
C CYS A 78 29.01 -4.45 -22.71
N ARG A 79 29.78 -3.72 -21.89
CA ARG A 79 30.98 -4.21 -21.21
C ARG A 79 30.72 -4.29 -19.71
N PHE A 80 31.10 -5.42 -19.13
CA PHE A 80 30.96 -5.71 -17.69
C PHE A 80 32.31 -5.75 -16.96
N GLY A 81 33.41 -5.90 -17.71
CA GLY A 81 34.77 -5.96 -17.17
C GLY A 81 35.59 -4.74 -17.58
N ASN A 82 36.51 -4.34 -16.71
CA ASN A 82 37.42 -3.21 -16.91
C ASN A 82 36.69 -1.90 -17.32
N ILE A 83 35.48 -1.70 -16.79
CA ILE A 83 34.67 -0.50 -17.04
C ILE A 83 35.30 0.76 -16.44
N SER A 84 36.16 0.58 -15.44
CA SER A 84 36.78 1.67 -14.69
C SER A 84 37.66 2.58 -15.56
N THR A 85 38.27 2.03 -16.63
CA THR A 85 39.16 2.75 -17.56
C THR A 85 38.48 3.26 -18.83
N HIS A 86 37.19 2.97 -19.04
CA HIS A 86 36.47 3.42 -20.23
C HIS A 86 36.20 4.93 -20.14
N ARG A 87 36.55 5.69 -21.18
CA ARG A 87 36.21 7.12 -21.26
C ARG A 87 34.77 7.27 -21.69
N LEU A 88 33.97 7.85 -20.81
CA LEU A 88 32.54 8.05 -20.95
C LEU A 88 32.22 9.04 -22.08
N LYS A 89 31.23 8.70 -22.91
CA LYS A 89 30.72 9.54 -24.00
C LYS A 89 29.25 9.86 -23.78
N VAL A 90 28.78 10.95 -24.41
CA VAL A 90 27.34 11.25 -24.47
C VAL A 90 26.63 10.07 -25.14
N GLY A 91 25.50 9.65 -24.57
CA GLY A 91 24.74 8.51 -25.05
C GLY A 91 25.25 7.14 -24.58
N ASP A 92 26.39 7.06 -23.88
CA ASP A 92 26.75 5.83 -23.17
C ASP A 92 25.70 5.54 -22.10
N ALA A 93 25.20 4.31 -22.06
CA ALA A 93 24.29 3.84 -21.02
C ALA A 93 25.09 3.14 -19.92
N ILE A 94 24.88 3.54 -18.67
CA ILE A 94 25.50 2.90 -17.52
C ILE A 94 24.41 2.20 -16.71
N LEU A 95 24.58 0.89 -16.51
CA LEU A 95 23.77 0.15 -15.54
C LEU A 95 24.40 0.34 -14.16
N MET A 96 23.63 0.86 -13.23
CA MET A 96 24.07 1.19 -11.88
C MET A 96 23.20 0.46 -10.87
N PHE A 97 23.77 0.09 -9.73
CA PHE A 97 23.04 -0.37 -8.56
C PHE A 97 23.33 0.52 -7.37
N GLY A 98 22.28 0.95 -6.68
CA GLY A 98 22.39 1.72 -5.46
C GLY A 98 21.04 2.06 -4.83
N PRO A 99 21.06 2.89 -3.78
CA PRO A 99 19.84 3.31 -3.09
C PRO A 99 18.96 4.17 -4.00
N TRP A 100 17.63 4.01 -3.90
CA TRP A 100 16.66 4.79 -4.67
C TRP A 100 16.79 6.31 -4.41
N SER A 101 17.09 6.70 -3.18
CA SER A 101 17.33 8.09 -2.79
C SER A 101 18.45 8.76 -3.58
N VAL A 102 19.50 8.01 -3.92
CA VAL A 102 20.65 8.51 -4.68
C VAL A 102 20.30 8.66 -6.16
N PHE A 103 19.51 7.75 -6.73
CA PHE A 103 19.02 7.88 -8.12
C PHE A 103 18.12 9.10 -8.29
N HIS A 104 17.28 9.42 -7.31
CA HIS A 104 16.50 10.67 -7.31
C HIS A 104 17.40 11.90 -7.30
N TRP A 105 18.45 11.94 -6.47
CA TRP A 105 19.43 13.02 -6.47
C TRP A 105 20.20 13.14 -7.80
N LEU A 106 20.57 12.01 -8.42
CA LEU A 106 21.20 11.97 -9.74
C LEU A 106 20.28 12.50 -10.84
N LYS A 107 18.96 12.24 -10.76
CA LYS A 107 17.95 12.74 -11.70
C LYS A 107 17.90 14.27 -11.67
N GLU A 108 17.96 14.88 -10.49
CA GLU A 108 17.98 16.34 -10.33
C GLU A 108 19.23 17.02 -10.91
N LYS A 109 20.40 16.37 -10.82
CA LYS A 109 21.67 16.90 -11.36
C LYS A 109 21.73 16.92 -12.89
N LYS A 110 20.73 16.34 -13.59
CA LYS A 110 20.64 16.25 -15.06
C LYS A 110 21.88 15.66 -15.73
N SER A 111 22.72 14.94 -14.98
CA SER A 111 23.94 14.30 -15.50
C SER A 111 23.62 12.97 -16.18
N PHE A 112 22.45 12.40 -15.87
CA PHE A 112 21.90 11.20 -16.48
C PHE A 112 20.46 11.45 -16.93
N VAL A 113 20.05 10.77 -17.99
CA VAL A 113 18.66 10.56 -18.39
C VAL A 113 18.35 9.10 -18.11
N PHE A 114 17.41 8.84 -17.21
CA PHE A 114 17.01 7.48 -16.87
C PHE A 114 15.95 6.97 -17.84
N THR A 115 16.09 5.72 -18.30
CA THR A 115 15.16 5.09 -19.25
C THR A 115 13.84 4.68 -18.58
N THR A 116 13.89 4.41 -17.27
CA THR A 116 12.75 4.06 -16.43
C THR A 116 12.55 5.10 -15.33
N ASP A 117 11.35 5.20 -14.79
CA ASP A 117 11.12 6.01 -13.61
C ASP A 117 11.85 5.41 -12.40
N VAL A 118 12.57 6.29 -11.70
CA VAL A 118 13.27 5.95 -10.47
C VAL A 118 12.25 5.49 -9.45
N GLN A 119 12.35 4.22 -9.05
CA GLN A 119 11.48 3.60 -8.06
C GLN A 119 11.82 4.10 -6.65
N GLY A 120 10.93 3.85 -5.68
CA GLY A 120 11.15 4.18 -4.27
C GLY A 120 10.68 5.59 -3.89
N GLU A 121 9.89 5.68 -2.82
CA GLU A 121 9.42 6.95 -2.25
C GLU A 121 10.59 7.68 -1.56
N ILE A 122 10.67 9.00 -1.76
CA ILE A 122 11.62 9.84 -1.04
C ILE A 122 11.08 10.06 0.38
N MET A 123 11.48 9.22 1.34
CA MET A 123 11.16 9.47 2.74
C MET A 123 11.91 10.70 3.26
N ARG A 124 11.20 11.82 3.42
CA ARG A 124 11.73 13.06 4.03
C ARG A 124 11.60 12.98 5.55
N GLU A 125 12.47 12.23 6.21
CA GLU A 125 12.43 12.00 7.68
C GLU A 125 12.40 13.30 8.50
N GLU A 126 13.09 14.35 8.03
CA GLU A 126 13.11 15.66 8.70
C GLU A 126 11.72 16.29 8.87
N LYS A 127 10.77 15.97 7.98
CA LYS A 127 9.41 16.50 7.98
C LYS A 127 8.40 15.59 8.65
N ALA A 128 8.84 14.43 9.16
CA ALA A 128 7.96 13.46 9.81
C ALA A 128 7.25 14.04 11.03
N LYS A 129 7.93 14.86 11.85
CA LYS A 129 7.31 15.51 13.02
C LYS A 129 6.16 16.44 12.59
N THR A 130 6.34 17.18 11.51
CA THR A 130 5.33 18.09 10.96
C THR A 130 4.16 17.31 10.36
N ALA A 131 4.43 16.18 9.69
CA ALA A 131 3.40 15.28 9.18
C ALA A 131 2.54 14.71 10.32
N VAL A 132 3.18 14.19 11.38
CA VAL A 132 2.50 13.65 12.56
C VAL A 132 1.69 14.74 13.26
N PHE A 133 2.22 15.96 13.37
CA PHE A 133 1.47 17.08 13.93
C PHE A 133 0.15 17.33 13.19
N TRP A 134 0.17 17.42 11.86
CA TRP A 134 -1.04 17.65 11.06
C TRP A 134 -2.01 16.47 11.09
N LEU A 135 -1.50 15.24 11.18
CA LEU A 135 -2.33 14.05 11.40
C LEU A 135 -3.06 14.13 12.74
N VAL A 136 -2.35 14.48 13.82
CA VAL A 136 -2.92 14.64 15.17
C VAL A 136 -3.95 15.76 15.18
N VAL A 137 -3.68 16.89 14.52
CA VAL A 137 -4.65 17.98 14.38
C VAL A 137 -5.92 17.48 13.70
N ALA A 138 -5.82 16.79 12.56
CA ALA A 138 -6.99 16.25 11.87
C ALA A 138 -7.79 15.27 12.76
N LEU A 139 -7.13 14.31 13.41
CA LEU A 139 -7.78 13.34 14.29
C LEU A 139 -8.40 14.01 15.53
N SER A 140 -7.74 15.01 16.11
CA SER A 140 -8.27 15.79 17.22
C SER A 140 -9.52 16.56 16.83
N LEU A 141 -9.61 17.07 15.60
CA LEU A 141 -10.82 17.69 15.07
C LEU A 141 -11.94 16.67 14.85
N VAL A 142 -11.62 15.45 14.41
CA VAL A 142 -12.64 14.39 14.24
C VAL A 142 -13.23 13.95 15.58
N LEU A 143 -12.39 13.63 16.56
CA LEU A 143 -12.82 13.04 17.83
C LEU A 143 -13.16 14.08 18.90
N GLY A 144 -12.41 15.18 18.93
CA GLY A 144 -12.46 16.19 19.98
C GLY A 144 -13.45 17.33 19.71
N PHE A 145 -13.79 17.63 18.45
CA PHE A 145 -14.62 18.79 18.13
C PHE A 145 -16.02 18.70 18.76
N LYS A 146 -16.68 17.54 18.63
CA LYS A 146 -18.03 17.33 19.19
C LYS A 146 -18.07 17.48 20.72
N PRO A 147 -17.25 16.77 21.53
CA PRO A 147 -17.26 16.96 22.97
C PRO A 147 -16.80 18.37 23.39
N PHE A 148 -15.86 18.97 22.67
CA PHE A 148 -15.39 20.34 22.96
C PHE A 148 -16.49 21.38 22.77
N MET A 149 -17.21 21.33 21.65
CA MET A 149 -18.32 22.26 21.39
C MET A 149 -19.51 22.02 22.31
N ALA A 150 -19.76 20.76 22.71
CA ALA A 150 -20.75 20.46 23.73
C ALA A 150 -20.40 21.09 25.09
N MET A 151 -19.12 21.05 25.50
CA MET A 151 -18.64 21.73 26.72
C MET A 151 -18.79 23.25 26.64
N LEU A 152 -18.62 23.82 25.45
CA LEU A 152 -18.74 25.26 25.21
C LEU A 152 -20.20 25.76 25.09
N GLY A 153 -21.20 24.87 25.19
CA GLY A 153 -22.61 25.22 25.09
C GLY A 153 -23.20 25.22 23.67
N PHE A 154 -22.46 24.70 22.67
CA PHE A 154 -22.90 24.61 21.27
C PHE A 154 -22.94 23.15 20.76
N PRO A 155 -23.80 22.28 21.33
CA PRO A 155 -23.82 20.85 21.00
C PRO A 155 -24.25 20.53 19.57
N ASP A 156 -24.97 21.43 18.91
CA ASP A 156 -25.48 21.23 17.54
C ASP A 156 -24.47 21.60 16.45
N MET A 157 -23.35 22.23 16.80
CA MET A 157 -22.34 22.59 15.83
C MET A 157 -21.60 21.34 15.37
N LYS A 158 -21.81 20.96 14.10
CA LYS A 158 -21.18 19.79 13.49
C LYS A 158 -20.13 20.25 12.49
N LEU A 159 -18.89 19.82 12.69
CA LEU A 159 -17.90 19.86 11.62
C LEU A 159 -18.07 18.61 10.75
N SER A 160 -18.06 18.79 9.42
CA SER A 160 -18.03 17.65 8.51
C SER A 160 -16.68 16.94 8.62
N LEU A 161 -16.71 15.60 8.61
CA LEU A 161 -15.51 14.76 8.62
C LEU A 161 -14.52 15.15 7.52
N SER A 162 -15.04 15.49 6.33
CA SER A 162 -14.23 15.92 5.19
C SER A 162 -13.42 17.18 5.50
N VAL A 163 -13.98 18.13 6.25
CA VAL A 163 -13.30 19.39 6.62
C VAL A 163 -12.18 19.11 7.62
N CYS A 164 -12.41 18.21 8.59
CA CYS A 164 -11.37 17.82 9.55
C CYS A 164 -10.15 17.20 8.83
N LEU A 165 -10.40 16.25 7.93
CA LEU A 165 -9.35 15.53 7.21
C LEU A 165 -8.63 16.43 6.17
N LEU A 166 -9.39 17.25 5.44
CA LEU A 166 -8.81 18.23 4.49
C LEU A 166 -7.93 19.25 5.20
N THR A 167 -8.25 19.63 6.44
CA THR A 167 -7.41 20.53 7.24
C THR A 167 -6.01 19.94 7.46
N GLY A 168 -5.93 18.65 7.79
CA GLY A 168 -4.65 17.95 7.92
C GLY A 168 -3.89 17.86 6.61
N ALA A 169 -4.57 17.47 5.53
CA ALA A 169 -3.97 17.37 4.19
C ALA A 169 -3.44 18.73 3.70
N LEU A 170 -4.25 19.79 3.83
CA LEU A 170 -3.85 21.15 3.46
C LEU A 170 -2.68 21.64 4.31
N GLY A 171 -2.68 21.35 5.61
CA GLY A 171 -1.56 21.65 6.49
C GLY A 171 -0.25 21.01 6.05
N MET A 172 -0.27 19.75 5.62
CA MET A 172 0.91 19.06 5.06
C MET A 172 1.44 19.74 3.79
N ILE A 173 0.55 20.19 2.90
CA ILE A 173 0.92 20.90 1.66
C ILE A 173 1.51 22.29 2.00
N LEU A 174 0.83 23.06 2.84
CA LEU A 174 1.26 24.41 3.22
C LEU A 174 2.60 24.42 3.97
N THR A 175 2.85 23.41 4.80
CA THR A 175 4.13 23.22 5.50
C THR A 175 5.19 22.53 4.64
N LYS A 176 4.91 22.30 3.35
CA LYS A 176 5.79 21.66 2.36
C LYS A 176 6.26 20.27 2.79
N VAL A 177 5.49 19.56 3.61
CA VAL A 177 5.76 18.14 3.94
C VAL A 177 5.68 17.33 2.65
N MET A 178 4.60 17.57 1.89
CA MET A 178 4.29 16.94 0.62
C MET A 178 4.02 18.01 -0.45
N SER A 179 4.41 17.75 -1.70
CA SER A 179 4.06 18.60 -2.84
C SER A 179 2.59 18.43 -3.25
N VAL A 180 2.06 19.33 -4.07
CA VAL A 180 0.69 19.20 -4.59
C VAL A 180 0.58 17.96 -5.49
N ASP A 181 1.59 17.70 -6.32
CA ASP A 181 1.61 16.54 -7.22
C ASP A 181 1.68 15.23 -6.43
N GLU A 182 2.56 15.14 -5.42
CA GLU A 182 2.62 13.99 -4.49
C GLU A 182 1.26 13.76 -3.81
N ALA A 183 0.56 14.83 -3.44
CA ALA A 183 -0.79 14.73 -2.87
C ALA A 183 -1.81 14.16 -3.87
N TYR A 184 -1.80 14.61 -5.13
CA TYR A 184 -2.70 14.08 -6.17
C TYR A 184 -2.42 12.62 -6.51
N GLU A 185 -1.15 12.21 -6.53
CA GLU A 185 -0.73 10.83 -6.76
C GLU A 185 -1.09 9.91 -5.58
N SER A 186 -1.10 10.44 -4.35
CA SER A 186 -1.50 9.67 -3.15
C SER A 186 -3.00 9.33 -3.10
N VAL A 187 -3.83 9.99 -3.91
CA VAL A 187 -5.27 9.73 -3.96
C VAL A 187 -5.54 8.52 -4.86
N ASP A 188 -6.14 7.48 -4.29
CA ASP A 188 -6.69 6.37 -5.07
C ASP A 188 -8.00 6.78 -5.76
N TRP A 189 -7.87 7.33 -6.97
CA TRP A 189 -8.99 7.76 -7.80
C TRP A 189 -9.95 6.60 -8.15
N MET A 190 -9.43 5.38 -8.29
CA MET A 190 -10.28 4.21 -8.55
C MET A 190 -11.25 3.99 -7.40
N THR A 191 -10.76 4.06 -6.15
CA THR A 191 -11.60 3.97 -4.96
C THR A 191 -12.62 5.11 -4.92
N VAL A 192 -12.24 6.35 -5.22
CA VAL A 192 -13.17 7.50 -5.24
C VAL A 192 -14.31 7.29 -6.25
N PHE A 193 -13.99 6.91 -7.48
CA PHE A 193 -14.99 6.65 -8.52
C PHE A 193 -15.87 5.44 -8.19
N LEU A 194 -15.30 4.39 -7.61
CA LEU A 194 -16.03 3.21 -7.19
C LEU A 194 -17.01 3.54 -6.06
N LEU A 195 -16.57 4.23 -5.00
CA LEU A 195 -17.44 4.71 -3.92
C LEU A 195 -18.55 5.62 -4.46
N GLY A 196 -18.19 6.58 -5.33
CA GLY A 196 -19.12 7.49 -5.97
C GLY A 196 -20.17 6.79 -6.83
N GLY A 197 -19.78 5.78 -7.61
CA GLY A 197 -20.69 5.02 -8.48
C GLY A 197 -21.61 4.06 -7.74
N LEU A 198 -21.20 3.60 -6.54
CA LEU A 198 -21.99 2.66 -5.75
C LEU A 198 -23.05 3.35 -4.87
N ILE A 199 -22.93 4.66 -4.59
CA ILE A 199 -23.98 5.43 -3.90
C ILE A 199 -25.31 5.39 -4.70
N PRO A 200 -25.35 5.72 -6.02
CA PRO A 200 -26.54 5.55 -6.85
C PRO A 200 -27.06 4.10 -6.90
N LEU A 201 -26.17 3.11 -6.91
CA LEU A 201 -26.56 1.69 -6.93
C LEU A 201 -27.28 1.30 -5.63
N GLY A 202 -26.75 1.71 -4.47
CA GLY A 202 -27.40 1.51 -3.18
C GLY A 202 -28.77 2.19 -3.11
N LEU A 203 -28.88 3.42 -3.63
CA LEU A 203 -30.15 4.13 -3.74
C LEU A 203 -31.14 3.42 -4.67
N ALA A 204 -30.67 2.84 -5.78
CA ALA A 204 -31.51 2.05 -6.67
C ALA A 204 -32.05 0.80 -5.98
N PHE A 205 -31.21 0.06 -5.24
CA PHE A 205 -31.62 -1.12 -4.46
C PHE A 205 -32.69 -0.80 -3.41
N GLN A 206 -32.59 0.37 -2.78
CA GLN A 206 -33.61 0.86 -1.85
C GLN A 206 -34.90 1.23 -2.60
N LYS A 207 -34.81 2.00 -3.68
CA LYS A 207 -35.98 2.47 -4.45
C LYS A 207 -36.74 1.36 -5.17
N THR A 208 -36.07 0.31 -5.62
CA THR A 208 -36.71 -0.84 -6.29
C THR A 208 -37.37 -1.79 -5.30
N GLY A 209 -37.17 -1.62 -3.99
CA GLY A 209 -37.62 -2.57 -2.97
C GLY A 209 -36.80 -3.87 -2.95
N ALA A 210 -35.74 -3.98 -3.75
CA ALA A 210 -34.89 -5.17 -3.78
C ALA A 210 -34.23 -5.42 -2.41
N ALA A 211 -33.78 -4.36 -1.73
CA ALA A 211 -33.22 -4.47 -0.39
C ALA A 211 -34.24 -5.00 0.63
N GLU A 212 -35.49 -4.57 0.53
CA GLU A 212 -36.58 -5.02 1.40
C GLU A 212 -36.96 -6.48 1.11
N TRP A 213 -37.02 -6.87 -0.17
CA TRP A 213 -37.27 -8.26 -0.58
C TRP A 213 -36.17 -9.22 -0.10
N ILE A 214 -34.89 -8.85 -0.23
CA ILE A 214 -33.78 -9.66 0.29
C ILE A 214 -33.85 -9.75 1.82
N ALA A 215 -34.08 -8.63 2.50
CA ALA A 215 -34.18 -8.58 3.95
C ALA A 215 -35.29 -9.50 4.48
N THR A 216 -36.49 -9.37 3.92
CA THR A 216 -37.64 -10.21 4.30
C THR A 216 -37.41 -11.68 3.96
N THR A 217 -36.80 -12.00 2.82
CA THR A 217 -36.45 -13.39 2.46
C THR A 217 -35.49 -14.02 3.46
N ILE A 218 -34.42 -13.29 3.82
CA ILE A 218 -33.42 -13.75 4.79
C ILE A 218 -34.03 -13.85 6.20
N MET A 219 -34.82 -12.86 6.62
CA MET A 219 -35.50 -12.86 7.92
C MET A 219 -36.54 -13.99 8.03
N ASN A 220 -37.25 -14.31 6.94
CA ASN A 220 -38.18 -15.44 6.91
C ASN A 220 -37.46 -16.79 6.97
N ALA A 221 -36.27 -16.90 6.36
CA ALA A 221 -35.45 -18.11 6.42
C ALA A 221 -34.84 -18.34 7.82
N ILE A 222 -34.50 -17.26 8.52
CA ILE A 222 -33.82 -17.31 9.82
C ILE A 222 -34.81 -17.28 11.00
N GLY A 223 -35.99 -16.67 10.82
CA GLY A 223 -36.99 -16.45 11.85
C GLY A 223 -36.61 -15.33 12.84
N THR A 224 -37.31 -15.28 13.97
CA THR A 224 -37.01 -14.34 15.06
C THR A 224 -35.77 -14.81 15.81
N VAL A 225 -34.61 -14.27 15.46
CA VAL A 225 -33.33 -14.63 16.09
C VAL A 225 -32.83 -13.53 17.03
N PRO A 226 -32.05 -13.89 18.06
CA PRO A 226 -31.33 -12.91 18.86
C PRO A 226 -30.45 -12.01 18.00
N ASN A 227 -30.33 -10.73 18.36
CA ASN A 227 -29.54 -9.73 17.62
C ASN A 227 -28.11 -10.20 17.30
N ILE A 228 -27.48 -10.96 18.21
CA ILE A 228 -26.12 -11.48 18.00
C ILE A 228 -26.04 -12.46 16.83
N VAL A 229 -27.08 -13.26 16.61
CA VAL A 229 -27.17 -14.22 15.50
C VAL A 229 -27.39 -13.47 14.19
N PHE A 230 -28.19 -12.41 14.20
CA PHE A 230 -28.36 -11.52 13.05
C PHE A 230 -27.01 -10.90 12.62
N LEU A 231 -26.25 -10.33 13.55
CA LEU A 231 -24.93 -9.77 13.27
C LEU A 231 -23.95 -10.84 12.76
N LEU A 232 -24.03 -12.07 13.28
CA LEU A 232 -23.23 -13.19 12.80
C LEU A 232 -23.55 -13.57 11.35
N VAL A 233 -24.83 -13.61 11.00
CA VAL A 233 -25.28 -13.87 9.62
C VAL A 233 -24.82 -12.76 8.68
N VAL A 234 -24.94 -11.50 9.09
CA VAL A 234 -24.44 -10.36 8.30
C VAL A 234 -22.93 -10.47 8.09
N GLY A 235 -22.16 -10.81 9.12
CA GLY A 235 -20.71 -11.03 9.04
C GLY A 235 -20.32 -12.17 8.10
N LEU A 236 -21.04 -13.30 8.17
CA LEU A 236 -20.83 -14.44 7.26
C LEU A 236 -21.18 -14.10 5.82
N LEU A 237 -22.33 -13.45 5.60
CA LEU A 237 -22.76 -13.00 4.28
C LEU A 237 -21.74 -12.04 3.67
N THR A 238 -21.25 -11.09 4.47
CA THR A 238 -20.21 -10.16 4.02
C THR A 238 -18.92 -10.87 3.65
N SER A 239 -18.44 -11.76 4.53
CA SER A 239 -17.22 -12.54 4.28
C SER A 239 -17.37 -13.39 3.02
N PHE A 240 -18.55 -13.97 2.78
CA PHE A 240 -18.83 -14.74 1.58
C PHE A 240 -18.78 -13.89 0.31
N PHE A 241 -19.43 -12.73 0.28
CA PHE A 241 -19.39 -11.84 -0.88
C PHE A 241 -17.98 -11.32 -1.18
N THR A 242 -17.14 -11.15 -0.17
CA THR A 242 -15.74 -10.72 -0.36
C THR A 242 -14.84 -11.76 -1.01
N LEU A 243 -15.30 -13.02 -1.10
CA LEU A 243 -14.59 -14.06 -1.86
C LEU A 243 -14.56 -13.75 -3.36
N VAL A 244 -15.58 -13.03 -3.86
CA VAL A 244 -15.81 -12.78 -5.29
C VAL A 244 -15.80 -11.29 -5.66
N VAL A 245 -16.02 -10.40 -4.70
CA VAL A 245 -15.98 -8.94 -4.88
C VAL A 245 -14.81 -8.35 -4.08
N SER A 246 -14.23 -7.25 -4.55
CA SER A 246 -13.23 -6.50 -3.77
C SER A 246 -13.81 -6.02 -2.43
N ASN A 247 -12.96 -5.87 -1.40
CA ASN A 247 -13.40 -5.45 -0.06
C ASN A 247 -14.18 -4.13 -0.10
N VAL A 248 -13.72 -3.16 -0.91
CA VAL A 248 -14.42 -1.88 -1.11
C VAL A 248 -15.76 -2.11 -1.82
N GLY A 249 -15.78 -2.88 -2.91
CA GLY A 249 -17.02 -3.18 -3.64
C GLY A 249 -18.05 -3.88 -2.75
N ALA A 250 -17.64 -4.87 -1.97
CA ALA A 250 -18.50 -5.60 -1.05
C ALA A 250 -19.06 -4.69 0.05
N THR A 251 -18.21 -3.85 0.67
CA THR A 251 -18.65 -2.91 1.72
C THR A 251 -19.75 -1.99 1.23
N VAL A 252 -19.57 -1.37 0.06
CA VAL A 252 -20.52 -0.35 -0.39
C VAL A 252 -21.83 -0.96 -0.87
N LEU A 253 -21.81 -2.19 -1.38
CA LEU A 253 -23.02 -2.91 -1.78
C LEU A 253 -23.80 -3.40 -0.53
N LEU A 254 -23.09 -3.94 0.45
CA LEU A 254 -23.69 -4.61 1.59
C LEU A 254 -24.06 -3.69 2.75
N VAL A 255 -23.33 -2.59 2.99
CA VAL A 255 -23.67 -1.63 4.06
C VAL A 255 -25.11 -1.12 3.95
N PRO A 256 -25.57 -0.56 2.82
CA PRO A 256 -26.95 -0.06 2.73
C PRO A 256 -27.98 -1.19 2.81
N LEU A 257 -27.68 -2.36 2.26
CA LEU A 257 -28.55 -3.55 2.33
C LEU A 257 -28.72 -4.01 3.79
N CYS A 258 -27.62 -4.26 4.49
CA CYS A 258 -27.64 -4.78 5.85
C CYS A 258 -28.14 -3.73 6.85
N MET A 259 -27.91 -2.44 6.62
CA MET A 259 -28.55 -1.37 7.41
C MET A 259 -30.08 -1.41 7.29
N SER A 260 -30.62 -1.59 6.08
CA SER A 260 -32.07 -1.76 5.89
C SER A 260 -32.61 -3.03 6.56
N MET A 261 -31.84 -4.12 6.56
CA MET A 261 -32.16 -5.35 7.28
C MET A 261 -32.17 -5.13 8.80
N ALA A 262 -31.24 -4.33 9.31
CA ALA A 262 -31.13 -4.02 10.74
C ALA A 262 -32.37 -3.26 11.23
N VAL A 263 -32.82 -2.24 10.48
CA VAL A 263 -34.04 -1.49 10.80
C VAL A 263 -35.26 -2.41 10.92
N GLN A 264 -35.41 -3.38 10.01
CA GLN A 264 -36.54 -4.32 10.01
C GLN A 264 -36.47 -5.36 11.12
N SER A 265 -35.26 -5.78 11.51
CA SER A 265 -35.04 -6.75 12.59
C SER A 265 -34.98 -6.12 13.98
N GLY A 266 -35.06 -4.79 14.10
CA GLY A 266 -34.92 -4.05 15.34
C GLY A 266 -33.46 -3.95 15.85
N ALA A 267 -32.49 -4.30 15.02
CA ALA A 267 -31.06 -4.16 15.31
C ALA A 267 -30.58 -2.73 15.02
N ASP A 268 -29.49 -2.29 15.67
CA ASP A 268 -28.88 -0.98 15.38
C ASP A 268 -28.23 -1.00 13.97
N PRO A 269 -28.69 -0.15 13.03
CA PRO A 269 -28.12 -0.06 11.70
C PRO A 269 -26.64 0.35 11.70
N ARG A 270 -26.19 1.14 12.68
CA ARG A 270 -24.79 1.57 12.81
C ARG A 270 -23.89 0.40 13.17
N VAL A 271 -24.31 -0.43 14.13
CA VAL A 271 -23.58 -1.64 14.52
C VAL A 271 -23.51 -2.61 13.34
N THR A 272 -24.61 -2.76 12.62
CA THR A 272 -24.66 -3.62 11.43
C THR A 272 -23.74 -3.12 10.31
N ALA A 273 -23.68 -1.80 10.06
CA ALA A 273 -22.74 -1.22 9.12
C ALA A 273 -21.27 -1.44 9.52
N MET A 274 -20.96 -1.38 10.83
CA MET A 274 -19.62 -1.70 11.33
C MET A 274 -19.26 -3.17 11.14
N VAL A 275 -20.20 -4.09 11.37
CA VAL A 275 -19.99 -5.52 11.07
C VAL A 275 -19.62 -5.69 9.61
N VAL A 276 -20.37 -5.09 8.68
CA VAL A 276 -20.06 -5.18 7.25
C VAL A 276 -18.68 -4.59 6.94
N ALA A 277 -18.37 -3.39 7.44
CA ALA A 277 -17.10 -2.72 7.16
C ALA A 277 -15.88 -3.53 7.63
N ILE A 278 -15.98 -4.17 8.80
CA ILE A 278 -14.88 -4.97 9.36
C ILE A 278 -14.85 -6.38 8.75
N ALA A 279 -16.00 -7.03 8.59
CA ALA A 279 -16.12 -8.35 7.97
C ALA A 279 -15.73 -8.33 6.48
N ALA A 280 -15.85 -7.19 5.80
CA ALA A 280 -15.38 -7.05 4.43
C ALA A 280 -13.85 -7.20 4.28
N SER A 281 -13.10 -7.04 5.37
CA SER A 281 -11.64 -7.24 5.39
C SER A 281 -11.24 -8.69 5.69
N ASN A 282 -12.22 -9.60 5.85
CA ASN A 282 -12.01 -11.00 6.20
C ASN A 282 -11.59 -11.85 4.98
N THR A 283 -10.40 -11.61 4.43
CA THR A 283 -9.92 -12.26 3.20
C THR A 283 -8.96 -13.43 3.48
N PHE A 284 -9.33 -14.35 4.37
CA PHE A 284 -8.44 -15.49 4.72
C PHE A 284 -8.65 -16.74 3.87
N VAL A 285 -9.89 -16.98 3.40
CA VAL A 285 -10.28 -18.25 2.76
C VAL A 285 -9.72 -18.41 1.34
N LEU A 286 -9.56 -17.32 0.59
CA LEU A 286 -9.00 -17.35 -0.77
C LEU A 286 -7.83 -16.36 -0.92
N PRO A 287 -6.80 -16.71 -1.70
CA PRO A 287 -5.66 -15.84 -1.97
C PRO A 287 -5.98 -14.82 -3.08
N THR A 288 -7.15 -14.19 -3.03
CA THR A 288 -7.58 -13.16 -4.00
C THR A 288 -7.00 -11.80 -3.68
N HIS A 289 -6.72 -11.52 -2.41
CA HIS A 289 -6.06 -10.29 -1.99
C HIS A 289 -4.57 -10.30 -2.39
N GLN A 290 -4.07 -9.16 -2.87
CA GLN A 290 -2.71 -9.02 -3.40
C GLN A 290 -1.62 -9.56 -2.46
N VAL A 291 -1.75 -9.31 -1.15
CA VAL A 291 -0.79 -9.77 -0.14
C VAL A 291 -0.76 -11.30 -0.03
N ASN A 292 -1.93 -11.95 -0.09
CA ASN A 292 -2.01 -13.41 -0.04
C ASN A 292 -1.49 -14.04 -1.34
N ALA A 293 -1.76 -13.41 -2.48
CA ALA A 293 -1.26 -13.86 -3.78
C ALA A 293 0.28 -13.80 -3.87
N LEU A 294 0.91 -12.80 -3.25
CA LEU A 294 2.37 -12.63 -3.20
C LEU A 294 3.07 -13.78 -2.45
N ILE A 295 2.42 -14.36 -1.43
CA ILE A 295 2.99 -15.44 -0.61
C ILE A 295 2.69 -16.82 -1.20
N LEU A 296 1.55 -16.97 -1.91
CA LEU A 296 1.08 -18.25 -2.46
C LEU A 296 2.16 -18.98 -3.26
N ARG A 297 2.82 -18.29 -4.19
CA ARG A 297 3.82 -18.91 -5.09
C ARG A 297 5.18 -19.16 -4.41
N PRO A 298 5.82 -18.18 -3.73
CA PRO A 298 7.10 -18.41 -3.07
C PRO A 298 7.01 -19.36 -1.87
N GLY A 299 5.87 -19.38 -1.18
CA GLY A 299 5.62 -20.27 -0.04
C GLY A 299 5.21 -21.70 -0.41
N GLY A 300 5.02 -22.01 -1.70
CA GLY A 300 4.61 -23.34 -2.16
C GLY A 300 3.18 -23.73 -1.75
N TYR A 301 2.34 -22.77 -1.38
CA TYR A 301 0.98 -23.00 -0.93
C TYR A 301 0.01 -23.19 -2.11
N ARG A 302 -1.00 -24.05 -1.92
CA ARG A 302 -2.12 -24.22 -2.85
C ARG A 302 -3.34 -23.48 -2.32
N THR A 303 -4.29 -23.17 -3.20
CA THR A 303 -5.57 -22.53 -2.81
C THR A 303 -6.33 -23.33 -1.74
N VAL A 304 -6.20 -24.67 -1.76
CA VAL A 304 -6.83 -25.55 -0.76
C VAL A 304 -6.22 -25.36 0.63
N ASP A 305 -4.93 -25.04 0.73
CA ASP A 305 -4.25 -24.80 2.00
C ASP A 305 -4.76 -23.50 2.64
N TYR A 306 -4.98 -22.47 1.80
CA TYR A 306 -5.66 -21.23 2.19
C TYR A 306 -7.10 -21.46 2.63
N ALA A 307 -7.87 -22.27 1.90
CA ALA A 307 -9.24 -22.55 2.30
C ALA A 307 -9.31 -23.26 3.66
N LYS A 308 -8.46 -24.28 3.89
CA LYS A 308 -8.43 -25.03 5.17
C LYS A 308 -8.07 -24.15 6.36
N ALA A 309 -6.98 -23.39 6.28
CA ALA A 309 -6.55 -22.52 7.36
C ALA A 309 -7.46 -21.30 7.49
N GLY A 310 -7.86 -20.74 6.35
CA GLY A 310 -8.64 -19.53 6.25
C GLY A 310 -10.05 -19.67 6.79
N THR A 311 -10.74 -20.80 6.59
CA THR A 311 -12.08 -21.00 7.17
C THR A 311 -12.03 -20.94 8.69
N GLY A 312 -11.04 -21.57 9.34
CA GLY A 312 -10.86 -21.50 10.78
C GLY A 312 -10.59 -20.08 11.27
N MET A 313 -9.69 -19.37 10.58
CA MET A 313 -9.38 -17.96 10.90
C MET A 313 -10.57 -17.02 10.67
N THR A 314 -11.36 -17.23 9.63
CA THR A 314 -12.58 -16.46 9.35
C THR A 314 -13.61 -16.63 10.46
N LEU A 315 -13.83 -17.84 10.96
CA LEU A 315 -14.74 -18.08 12.08
C LEU A 315 -14.23 -17.42 13.37
N LEU A 316 -12.94 -17.55 13.67
CA LEU A 316 -12.31 -16.88 14.80
C LEU A 316 -12.43 -15.35 14.71
N PHE A 317 -12.16 -14.79 13.54
CA PHE A 317 -12.28 -13.37 13.25
C PHE A 317 -13.71 -12.87 13.51
N LEU A 318 -14.71 -13.58 12.98
CA LEU A 318 -16.12 -13.22 13.18
C LEU A 318 -16.54 -13.34 14.65
N MET A 319 -16.10 -14.37 15.37
CA MET A 319 -16.37 -14.51 16.80
C MET A 319 -15.78 -13.34 17.60
N VAL A 320 -14.53 -12.95 17.32
CA VAL A 320 -13.88 -11.81 18.00
C VAL A 320 -14.57 -10.50 17.63
N LEU A 321 -14.89 -10.29 16.35
CA LEU A 321 -15.60 -9.11 15.87
C LEU A 321 -16.94 -8.92 16.61
N ILE A 322 -17.77 -9.96 16.63
CA ILE A 322 -19.10 -9.91 17.24
C ILE A 322 -19.00 -9.81 18.76
N GLY A 323 -18.05 -10.52 19.38
CA GLY A 323 -17.80 -10.46 20.81
C GLY A 323 -17.36 -9.06 21.27
N MET A 324 -16.50 -8.39 20.50
CA MET A 324 -16.10 -7.02 20.78
C MET A 324 -17.28 -6.07 20.61
N LEU A 325 -18.06 -6.20 19.55
CA LEU A 325 -19.24 -5.34 19.35
C LEU A 325 -20.26 -5.50 20.46
N TYR A 326 -20.51 -6.73 20.93
CA TYR A 326 -21.38 -6.99 22.08
C TYR A 326 -20.87 -6.38 23.40
N LEU A 327 -19.56 -6.23 23.56
CA LEU A 327 -18.97 -5.62 24.76
C LEU A 327 -19.09 -4.10 24.75
N PHE A 328 -19.03 -3.47 23.57
CA PHE A 328 -19.05 -2.01 23.41
C PHE A 328 -20.44 -1.42 23.13
N TYR A 329 -21.41 -2.22 22.65
CA TYR A 329 -22.75 -1.81 22.26
C TYR A 329 -23.81 -2.75 22.82
#